data_AF-D8IV63-F1
#
_entry.id   AF-D8IV63-F1
#
_cell.length_a   1.000
_cell.length_b   1.000
_cell.length_c   1.000
_cell.angle_alpha   90.00
_cell.angle_beta   90.00
_cell.angle_gamma   90.00
#
_symmetry.space_group_name_H-M   'P 1'
#
loop_
_entity.id
_entity.type
_entity.pdbx_description
1 polymer ?
#
loop_
_entity_poly.entity_id
_entity_poly.type
_entity_poly.pdbx_seq_one_letter_code
_entity_poly.pdbx_strand_id
1 'polypeptide(L)'
;MSLAPVVVIHLTAALAALLVGPLALWTRLAAPVRPRWHRALGYGWFTCMVAVVLSALFIRSRDLPNIAGYTPLHLLVPVTSFLLYRGLAAVMRGDIAAHRRTMQRVYIGACLVAGSFTLLPQRYLGQLLWGQWLGWL
;
A
#
# COMPACT_ATOMS: atom_id res chain seq x y z
N MET A 1 -5.81 -20.08 13.89
CA MET A 1 -6.73 -19.40 12.96
C MET A 1 -6.10 -19.45 11.59
N SER A 2 -6.75 -20.05 10.58
CA SER A 2 -6.25 -20.00 9.21
C SER A 2 -6.53 -18.62 8.62
N LEU A 3 -5.50 -17.95 8.09
CA LEU A 3 -5.69 -16.72 7.33
C LEU A 3 -6.38 -17.06 6.01
N ALA A 4 -7.45 -16.33 5.68
CA ALA A 4 -8.08 -16.46 4.38
C ALA A 4 -7.04 -16.21 3.27
N PRO A 5 -7.03 -16.98 2.18
CA PRO A 5 -6.02 -16.83 1.12
C PRO A 5 -5.90 -15.39 0.59
N VAL A 6 -7.03 -14.67 0.48
CA VAL A 6 -7.04 -13.27 0.03
C VAL A 6 -6.31 -12.32 0.99
N VAL A 7 -6.35 -12.59 2.29
CA VAL A 7 -5.62 -11.80 3.30
C VAL A 7 -4.12 -12.05 3.16
N VAL A 8 -3.70 -13.29 2.89
CA VAL A 8 -2.29 -13.63 2.63
C VAL A 8 -1.78 -12.92 1.37
N ILE A 9 -2.56 -12.95 0.29
CA ILE A 9 -2.24 -12.23 -0.96
C ILE A 9 -2.11 -10.73 -0.68
N HIS A 10 -3.07 -10.14 0.04
CA HIS A 10 -3.05 -8.72 0.36
C HIS A 10 -1.82 -8.35 1.20
N LEU A 11 -1.56 -9.10 2.27
CA LEU A 11 -0.46 -8.85 3.19
C LEU A 11 0.90 -8.98 2.49
N THR A 12 1.09 -10.03 1.70
CA THR A 12 2.34 -10.24 0.97
C THR A 12 2.58 -9.13 -0.06
N ALA A 13 1.55 -8.75 -0.82
CA ALA A 13 1.63 -7.63 -1.76
C ALA A 13 1.88 -6.29 -1.06
N ALA A 14 1.24 -6.04 0.09
CA ALA A 14 1.42 -4.82 0.87
C ALA A 14 2.84 -4.71 1.45
N LEU A 15 3.39 -5.80 1.99
CA LEU A 15 4.77 -5.84 2.47
C LEU A 15 5.77 -5.64 1.33
N ALA A 16 5.56 -6.30 0.19
CA ALA A 16 6.39 -6.10 -0.98
C ALA A 16 6.33 -4.63 -1.46
N ALA A 17 5.14 -4.03 -1.55
CA ALA A 17 4.98 -2.63 -1.93
C ALA A 17 5.68 -1.68 -0.94
N LEU A 18 5.58 -1.96 0.37
CA LEU A 18 6.22 -1.17 1.43
C LEU A 18 7.74 -1.16 1.27
N LEU A 19 8.35 -2.29 0.90
CA LEU A 19 9.80 -2.44 0.72
C LEU A 19 10.31 -1.96 -0.65
N VAL A 20 9.58 -2.23 -1.73
CA VAL A 20 9.99 -1.84 -3.10
C VAL A 20 9.81 -0.34 -3.31
N GLY A 21 8.82 0.29 -2.68
CA GLY A 21 8.53 1.73 -2.82
C GLY A 21 9.74 2.64 -2.54
N PRO A 22 10.41 2.54 -1.38
CA PRO A 22 11.61 3.31 -1.06
C PRO A 22 12.74 3.05 -2.05
N LEU A 23 12.93 1.81 -2.51
CA LEU A 23 13.95 1.47 -3.50
C LEU A 23 13.64 2.14 -4.85
N ALA A 24 12.37 2.12 -5.29
CA ALA A 24 11.93 2.80 -6.50
C ALA A 24 12.12 4.33 -6.40
N LEU A 25 11.84 4.92 -5.24
CA LEU A 25 12.07 6.34 -4.99
C LEU A 25 13.56 6.67 -4.93
N TRP A 26 14.36 5.89 -4.20
CA TRP A 26 15.81 6.10 -4.04
C TRP A 26 16.53 6.08 -5.39
N THR A 27 16.21 5.13 -6.27
CA THR A 27 16.80 5.06 -7.62
C THR A 27 16.53 6.29 -8.49
N ARG A 28 15.53 7.10 -8.14
CA ARG A 28 15.22 8.36 -8.85
C ARG A 28 15.63 9.62 -8.11
N LEU A 29 15.66 9.60 -6.77
CA LEU A 29 15.91 10.77 -5.92
C LEU A 29 17.36 10.89 -5.47
N ALA A 30 18.10 9.77 -5.39
CA ALA A 30 19.50 9.77 -5.01
C ALA A 30 20.43 9.99 -6.22
N ALA A 31 21.63 10.51 -5.95
CA ALA A 31 22.70 10.60 -6.93
C ALA A 31 23.64 9.37 -6.81
N PRO A 32 24.07 8.76 -7.94
CA PRO A 32 23.63 9.03 -9.31
C PRO A 32 22.22 8.49 -9.58
N VAL A 33 21.47 9.17 -10.45
CA VAL A 33 20.11 8.74 -10.85
C VAL A 33 20.19 7.46 -11.67
N ARG A 34 19.34 6.48 -11.35
CA ARG A 34 19.32 5.15 -11.96
C ARG A 34 18.00 4.88 -12.70
N PRO A 35 17.78 5.44 -13.90
CA PRO A 35 16.47 5.45 -14.56
C PRO A 35 15.97 4.08 -15.04
N ARG A 36 16.88 3.14 -15.34
CA ARG A 36 16.50 1.75 -15.68
C ARG A 36 15.95 1.02 -14.47
N TRP A 37 16.65 1.11 -13.34
CA TRP A 37 16.23 0.53 -12.06
C TRP A 37 14.93 1.14 -11.53
N HIS A 38 14.77 2.47 -11.65
CA HIS A 38 13.52 3.13 -11.29
C HIS A 38 12.32 2.58 -12.06
N ARG A 39 12.46 2.32 -13.36
CA ARG A 39 11.38 1.74 -14.18
C ARG A 39 11.05 0.32 -13.74
N ALA A 40 12.05 -0.54 -13.57
CA ALA A 40 11.85 -1.92 -13.13
C ALA A 40 11.16 -2.00 -11.75
N LEU A 41 11.70 -1.27 -10.76
CA LEU A 41 11.14 -1.22 -9.41
C LEU A 41 9.78 -0.50 -9.39
N GLY A 42 9.59 0.51 -10.22
CA GLY A 42 8.31 1.21 -10.37
C GLY A 42 7.20 0.31 -10.90
N TYR A 43 7.48 -0.52 -11.91
CA TYR A 43 6.53 -1.51 -12.41
C TYR A 43 6.25 -2.62 -11.38
N GLY A 44 7.28 -3.09 -10.68
CA GLY A 44 7.11 -4.05 -9.59
C GLY A 44 6.21 -3.49 -8.48
N TRP A 45 6.51 -2.27 -8.01
CA TRP A 45 5.73 -1.58 -7.00
C TRP A 45 4.28 -1.34 -7.45
N PHE A 46 4.07 -0.86 -8.68
CA PHE A 46 2.73 -0.64 -9.23
C PHE A 46 1.92 -1.94 -9.28
N THR A 47 2.53 -3.04 -9.71
CA THR A 47 1.89 -4.37 -9.72
C THR A 47 1.47 -4.80 -8.32
N CYS A 48 2.35 -4.63 -7.32
CA CYS A 48 2.00 -4.91 -5.93
C CYS A 48 0.83 -4.04 -5.45
N MET A 49 0.82 -2.74 -5.78
CA MET A 49 -0.26 -1.83 -5.40
C MET A 49 -1.61 -2.20 -6.04
N VAL A 50 -1.61 -2.66 -7.30
CA VAL A 50 -2.82 -3.18 -7.94
C VAL A 50 -3.32 -4.43 -7.21
N ALA A 51 -2.43 -5.37 -6.87
CA ALA A 51 -2.81 -6.55 -6.10
C ALA A 51 -3.39 -6.20 -4.73
N VAL A 52 -2.81 -5.21 -4.02
CA VAL A 52 -3.32 -4.68 -2.75
C VAL A 52 -4.74 -4.14 -2.90
N VAL A 53 -4.98 -3.27 -3.89
CA VAL A 53 -6.29 -2.66 -4.15
C VAL A 53 -7.35 -3.72 -4.49
N LEU A 54 -7.02 -4.66 -5.37
CA LEU A 54 -7.95 -5.69 -5.81
C LEU A 54 -8.29 -6.66 -4.68
N SER A 55 -7.29 -7.15 -3.94
CA SER A 55 -7.51 -8.04 -2.80
C SER A 55 -8.28 -7.37 -1.66
N ALA A 56 -8.06 -6.07 -1.42
CA ALA A 56 -8.77 -5.31 -0.39
C ALA A 56 -10.29 -5.27 -0.60
N LEU A 57 -10.78 -5.34 -1.84
CA LEU A 57 -12.23 -5.37 -2.13
C LEU A 57 -12.94 -6.57 -1.51
N PHE A 58 -12.21 -7.67 -1.27
CA PHE A 58 -12.73 -8.93 -0.76
C PHE A 58 -12.46 -9.15 0.73
N ILE A 59 -11.66 -8.29 1.35
CA ILE A 59 -11.39 -8.37 2.79
C ILE A 59 -12.60 -7.75 3.52
N ARG A 60 -13.07 -8.42 4.56
CA ARG A 60 -14.17 -7.95 5.42
C ARG A 60 -13.69 -7.88 6.85
N SER A 61 -14.12 -6.84 7.57
CA SER A 61 -13.81 -6.67 8.99
C SER A 61 -15.03 -6.10 9.71
N ARG A 62 -15.25 -6.56 10.93
CA ARG A 62 -16.34 -6.10 11.82
C ARG A 62 -15.82 -5.30 13.01
N ASP A 63 -14.51 -5.02 13.03
CA ASP A 63 -13.80 -4.43 14.18
C ASP A 63 -13.94 -2.89 14.23
N LEU A 64 -14.53 -2.31 13.19
CA LEU A 64 -14.88 -0.89 13.08
C LEU A 64 -16.36 -0.79 12.67
N PRO A 65 -17.00 0.39 12.83
CA PRO A 65 -18.29 0.67 12.21
C PRO A 65 -18.25 0.28 10.73
N ASN A 66 -19.19 -0.57 10.31
CA ASN A 66 -19.15 -1.18 8.99
C ASN A 66 -20.56 -1.39 8.42
N ILE A 67 -20.63 -1.44 7.10
CA ILE A 67 -21.84 -1.83 6.35
C ILE A 67 -21.48 -3.12 5.60
N ALA A 68 -22.14 -4.23 5.92
CA ALA A 68 -21.86 -5.55 5.34
C ALA A 68 -20.36 -5.97 5.42
N GLY A 69 -19.65 -5.55 6.48
CA GLY A 69 -18.21 -5.81 6.66
C GLY A 69 -17.27 -4.89 5.90
N TYR A 70 -17.79 -3.90 5.16
CA TYR A 70 -17.01 -2.79 4.61
C TYR A 70 -16.85 -1.70 5.67
N THR A 71 -15.61 -1.48 6.08
CA THR A 71 -15.20 -0.43 7.03
C THR A 71 -14.77 0.85 6.28
N PRO A 72 -14.66 2.01 6.96
CA PRO A 72 -14.14 3.25 6.36
C PRO A 72 -12.77 3.10 5.67
N LEU A 73 -11.94 2.13 6.06
CA LEU A 73 -10.68 1.85 5.39
C LEU A 73 -10.85 1.42 3.92
N HIS A 74 -12.02 0.92 3.53
CA HIS A 74 -12.29 0.58 2.12
C HIS A 74 -12.36 1.82 1.23
N LEU A 75 -12.53 3.02 1.78
CA LEU A 75 -12.41 4.27 1.02
C LEU A 75 -10.99 4.48 0.48
N LEU A 76 -9.98 3.85 1.08
CA LEU A 76 -8.62 3.87 0.56
C LEU A 76 -8.50 3.16 -0.78
N VAL A 77 -9.39 2.21 -1.09
CA VAL A 77 -9.38 1.48 -2.37
C VAL A 77 -9.63 2.41 -3.56
N PRO A 78 -10.79 3.11 -3.67
CA PRO A 78 -11.03 4.02 -4.80
C PRO A 78 -10.05 5.19 -4.82
N VAL A 79 -9.66 5.73 -3.65
CA VAL A 79 -8.69 6.83 -3.57
C VAL A 79 -7.32 6.40 -4.11
N THR A 80 -6.81 5.24 -3.69
CA THR A 80 -5.52 4.72 -4.14
C THR A 80 -5.55 4.40 -5.63
N SER A 81 -6.61 3.73 -6.11
CA SER A 81 -6.81 3.44 -7.54
C SER A 81 -6.77 4.72 -8.39
N PHE A 82 -7.50 5.76 -7.96
CA PHE A 82 -7.54 7.03 -8.65
C PHE A 82 -6.16 7.71 -8.70
N LEU A 83 -5.42 7.72 -7.59
CA LEU A 83 -4.09 8.32 -7.54
C LEU A 83 -3.07 7.52 -8.38
N LEU A 84 -3.15 6.19 -8.38
CA LEU A 84 -2.33 5.34 -9.26
C LEU A 84 -2.58 5.67 -10.74
N TYR A 85 -3.85 5.75 -11.14
CA TYR A 85 -4.25 6.19 -12.49
C TYR A 85 -3.70 7.58 -12.81
N ARG A 86 -3.89 8.56 -11.91
CA ARG A 86 -3.39 9.93 -12.11
C ARG A 86 -1.88 9.99 -12.28
N GLY A 87 -1.14 9.22 -11.49
CA GLY A 87 0.31 9.20 -11.59
C GLY A 87 0.80 8.54 -12.87
N LEU A 88 0.13 7.50 -13.36
CA LEU A 88 0.42 6.90 -14.67
C LEU A 88 0.08 7.87 -15.81
N ALA A 89 -1.10 8.49 -15.76
CA ALA A 89 -1.52 9.47 -16.77
C ALA A 89 -0.58 10.70 -16.81
N ALA A 90 -0.03 11.12 -15.66
CA ALA A 90 0.94 12.20 -15.59
C ALA A 90 2.25 11.85 -16.32
N VAL A 91 2.81 10.66 -16.11
CA VAL A 91 4.04 10.26 -16.82
C VAL A 91 3.80 10.07 -18.32
N MET A 92 2.62 9.57 -18.72
CA MET A 92 2.26 9.45 -20.14
C MET A 92 2.17 10.80 -20.85
N ARG A 93 1.76 11.87 -20.14
CA ARG A 93 1.76 13.25 -20.65
C ARG A 93 3.11 13.95 -20.55
N GLY A 94 4.15 13.26 -20.07
CA GLY A 94 5.47 13.87 -19.83
C GLY A 94 5.55 14.76 -18.58
N ASP A 95 4.50 14.85 -17.77
CA ASP A 95 4.48 15.62 -16.51
C ASP A 95 5.12 14.82 -15.37
N ILE A 96 6.45 14.82 -15.37
CA ILE A 96 7.27 14.09 -14.38
C ILE A 96 7.09 14.67 -12.98
N ALA A 97 6.84 15.98 -12.86
CA ALA A 97 6.65 16.64 -11.57
C ALA A 97 5.33 16.19 -10.92
N ALA A 98 4.25 16.08 -11.69
CA ALA A 98 2.99 15.52 -11.20
C ALA A 98 3.08 14.02 -10.92
N HIS A 99 3.75 13.24 -11.78
CA HIS A 99 4.00 11.82 -11.53
C HIS A 99 4.72 11.61 -10.19
N ARG A 100 5.85 12.29 -9.98
CA ARG A 100 6.64 12.20 -8.74
C ARG A 100 5.82 12.54 -7.50
N ARG A 101 5.14 13.70 -7.50
CA ARG A 101 4.32 14.13 -6.35
C ARG A 101 3.20 13.15 -6.05
N THR A 102 2.55 12.63 -7.10
CA THR A 102 1.45 11.67 -6.93
C THR A 102 1.96 10.34 -6.36
N MET A 103 3.04 9.79 -6.91
CA MET A 103 3.62 8.52 -6.44
C MET A 103 4.12 8.60 -4.99
N GLN A 104 4.75 9.72 -4.60
CA GLN A 104 5.13 9.96 -3.21
C GLN A 104 3.92 10.01 -2.27
N ARG A 105 2.84 10.70 -2.68
CA ARG A 105 1.59 10.75 -1.90
C ARG A 105 0.94 9.37 -1.76
N VAL A 106 0.93 8.57 -2.82
CA VAL A 106 0.42 7.19 -2.76
C VAL A 106 1.26 6.36 -1.81
N TYR A 107 2.59 6.42 -1.90
CA TYR A 107 3.46 5.66 -0.98
C TYR A 107 3.20 6.04 0.49
N ILE A 108 3.17 7.34 0.80
CA ILE A 108 2.93 7.82 2.17
C ILE A 108 1.53 7.42 2.64
N GLY A 109 0.49 7.69 1.84
CA GLY A 109 -0.89 7.43 2.23
C GLY A 109 -1.25 5.95 2.28
N ALA A 110 -0.94 5.21 1.21
CA ALA A 110 -1.40 3.83 1.03
C ALA A 110 -0.43 2.78 1.58
N CYS A 111 0.86 3.09 1.77
CA CYS A 111 1.78 2.15 2.43
C CYS A 111 1.99 2.53 3.90
N LEU A 112 2.37 3.78 4.20
CA LEU A 112 2.74 4.17 5.57
C LEU A 112 1.51 4.41 6.45
N VAL A 113 0.62 5.31 6.03
CA VAL A 113 -0.57 5.67 6.83
C VAL A 113 -1.54 4.48 6.89
N ALA A 114 -1.89 3.88 5.76
CA ALA A 114 -2.73 2.69 5.75
C ALA A 114 -2.09 1.51 6.53
N GLY A 115 -0.79 1.29 6.37
CA GLY A 115 -0.04 0.29 7.13
C GLY A 115 -0.10 0.53 8.63
N SER A 116 0.03 1.78 9.08
CA SER A 116 -0.09 2.11 10.51
C SER A 116 -1.45 1.77 11.10
N PHE A 117 -2.54 1.92 10.33
CA PHE A 117 -3.87 1.50 10.79
C PHE A 117 -3.96 -0.01 11.00
N THR A 118 -3.17 -0.82 10.30
CA THR A 118 -3.14 -2.28 10.52
C THR A 118 -2.51 -2.67 11.85
N LEU A 119 -1.67 -1.80 12.42
CA LEU A 119 -1.03 -1.99 13.72
C LEU A 119 -1.91 -1.53 14.89
N LEU A 120 -3.14 -1.06 14.65
CA LEU A 120 -4.05 -0.78 15.76
C LEU A 120 -4.28 -2.04 16.62
N PRO A 121 -4.34 -1.92 17.96
CA PRO A 121 -4.36 -3.07 18.87
C PRO A 121 -5.58 -3.99 18.70
N GLN A 122 -6.67 -3.47 18.11
CA GLN A 122 -7.86 -4.24 17.79
C GLN A 122 -7.70 -5.12 16.53
N ARG A 123 -6.63 -4.94 15.75
CA ARG A 123 -6.41 -5.66 14.49
C ARG A 123 -5.39 -6.77 14.66
N TYR A 124 -5.45 -7.76 13.76
CA TYR A 124 -4.59 -8.93 13.77
C TYR A 124 -3.09 -8.61 13.91
N LEU A 125 -2.53 -7.71 13.07
CA LEU A 125 -1.11 -7.36 13.16
C LEU A 125 -0.78 -6.57 14.43
N GLY A 126 -1.70 -5.75 14.93
CA GLY A 126 -1.55 -5.08 16.22
C GLY A 126 -1.55 -6.04 17.39
N GLN A 127 -2.46 -7.03 17.42
CA GLN A 127 -2.47 -8.08 18.46
C GLN A 127 -1.19 -8.92 18.42
N LEU A 128 -0.70 -9.25 17.22
CA LEU A 128 0.55 -9.97 17.04
C LEU A 128 1.75 -9.16 17.58
N LEU A 129 1.88 -7.89 17.18
CA LEU A 129 3.01 -7.05 17.56
C LEU A 129 2.94 -6.64 19.05
N TRP A 130 1.85 -5.98 19.46
CA TRP A 130 1.73 -5.39 20.80
C TRP A 130 1.41 -6.44 21.86
N GLY A 131 0.57 -7.41 21.55
CA GLY A 131 0.20 -8.47 22.49
C GLY A 131 1.25 -9.58 22.53
N GLN A 132 1.40 -10.33 21.43
CA GLN A 132 2.21 -11.56 21.45
C GLN A 132 3.72 -11.30 21.51
N TRP A 133 4.23 -10.30 20.80
CA TRP A 133 5.69 -10.05 20.75
C TRP A 133 6.16 -9.11 21.86
N LEU A 134 5.39 -8.07 22.18
CA LEU A 134 5.78 -7.03 23.14
C LEU A 134 5.14 -7.19 24.53
N GLY A 135 4.03 -7.93 24.67
CA GLY A 135 3.35 -8.16 25.95
C GLY A 135 2.67 -6.93 26.55
N TRP A 136 2.29 -5.95 25.72
CA TRP A 136 1.69 -4.67 26.15
C TRP A 136 0.15 -4.68 26.16
N LEU A 137 -0.48 -5.67 25.54
CA LEU A 137 -1.93 -5.91 25.52
C LEU A 137 -2.25 -7.23 26.21
#